data_AF-A0A2N3HNU5-F1
#
_entry.id   AF-A0A2N3HNU5-F1
#
_cell.length_a   1.000
_cell.length_b   1.000
_cell.length_c   1.000
_cell.angle_alpha   90.00
_cell.angle_beta   90.00
_cell.angle_gamma   90.00
#
_symmetry.space_group_name_H-M   'P 1'
#
loop_
_entity.id
_entity.type
_entity.pdbx_description
1 polymer ?
#
loop_
_entity_poly.entity_id
_entity_poly.type
_entity_poly.pdbx_seq_one_letter_code
_entity_poly.pdbx_strand_id
1 'polypeptide(L)'
;MKKITFLKLYSLICIFLISSYTNADVFYTSSLPTYNLQYKIISFFVDLFSENTMKQNDDAKKYSNTKSSKLYHVTSSNLLTSTTFTVAADVTGDFRSIGSGDWDDPASWEVFNGATWDTATEYPGENIKTPPYPNVTIFTGHTITIDTNLTTENLGDVIIDGTLILGDGTSSQHITTLTTENLTISSSGILSFDGNKVHLTFPSANAAVLIDNGGTITGNCTNNDQIIINGEVYAACAGGGSGVYSFGEIVTAGGTLKAIISIPPSDPNTVCPGSTINFTGGFSGPDTNVNFTWTITDSSNNIISQSTGPTSGSLANETITTTGSFLPPSSDDYLLTLEIESPSITNIATRSFNVSDTTNPTASNPAPISVQCLADVPAPDVTVVDDEADNCGTPTVTFVSDSASPLVNDGTITRTYNVNDGNGNSINVTQTITIDDTTNP
;
A
#
# COMPACT_ATOMS: atom_id res chain seq x y z
N MET A 1 -47.31 -17.32 -15.92
CA MET A 1 -47.00 -17.81 -14.57
C MET A 1 -45.49 -17.96 -14.42
N LYS A 2 -44.84 -17.03 -13.70
CA LYS A 2 -43.48 -17.11 -13.10
C LYS A 2 -43.10 -15.69 -12.67
N LYS A 3 -43.60 -15.26 -11.51
CA LYS A 3 -43.24 -13.99 -10.86
C LYS A 3 -43.57 -14.01 -9.35
N ILE A 4 -43.32 -15.14 -8.67
CA ILE A 4 -43.53 -15.29 -7.20
C ILE A 4 -42.46 -16.23 -6.60
N THR A 5 -41.17 -15.97 -6.85
CA THR A 5 -40.10 -16.75 -6.18
C THR A 5 -38.89 -15.91 -5.74
N PHE A 6 -38.73 -14.67 -6.22
CA PHE A 6 -37.64 -13.79 -5.77
C PHE A 6 -37.94 -12.95 -4.52
N LEU A 7 -39.21 -12.82 -4.12
CA LEU A 7 -39.60 -12.00 -2.96
C LEU A 7 -39.59 -12.77 -1.61
N LYS A 8 -39.39 -14.10 -1.64
CA LYS A 8 -39.33 -14.94 -0.42
C LYS A 8 -37.91 -15.18 0.10
N LEU A 9 -36.87 -14.85 -0.66
CA LEU A 9 -35.47 -15.00 -0.22
C LEU A 9 -34.95 -13.76 0.52
N TYR A 10 -35.41 -12.56 0.14
CA TYR A 10 -35.03 -11.30 0.80
C TYR A 10 -35.72 -11.09 2.16
N SER A 11 -36.94 -11.59 2.32
CA SER A 11 -37.68 -11.54 3.60
C SER A 11 -37.11 -12.47 4.67
N LEU A 12 -36.34 -13.51 4.29
CA LEU A 12 -35.77 -14.46 5.25
C LEU A 12 -34.42 -13.98 5.82
N ILE A 13 -33.71 -13.10 5.10
CA ILE A 13 -32.42 -12.53 5.53
C ILE A 13 -32.62 -11.32 6.46
N CYS A 14 -33.68 -10.53 6.26
CA CYS A 14 -34.03 -9.45 7.22
C CYS A 14 -34.62 -9.97 8.55
N ILE A 15 -35.17 -11.18 8.60
CA ILE A 15 -35.71 -11.78 9.83
C ILE A 15 -34.62 -12.46 10.67
N PHE A 16 -33.53 -12.94 10.04
CA PHE A 16 -32.39 -13.51 10.77
C PHE A 16 -31.47 -12.47 11.41
N LEU A 17 -31.49 -11.22 10.92
CA LEU A 17 -30.69 -10.12 11.48
C LEU A 17 -31.40 -9.31 12.57
N ILE A 18 -32.70 -9.56 12.82
CA ILE A 18 -33.50 -8.86 13.84
C ILE A 18 -33.81 -9.77 15.04
N SER A 19 -33.48 -11.07 14.98
CA SER A 19 -33.80 -12.04 16.05
C SER A 19 -32.67 -12.38 17.03
N SER A 20 -31.58 -11.59 17.10
CA SER A 20 -30.54 -11.75 18.13
C SER A 20 -30.52 -10.65 19.21
N TYR A 21 -31.47 -9.71 19.18
CA TYR A 21 -31.60 -8.68 20.22
C TYR A 21 -32.98 -8.68 20.88
N THR A 22 -33.23 -9.72 21.68
CA THR A 22 -34.16 -9.63 22.81
C THR A 22 -33.71 -10.63 23.87
N ASN A 23 -32.96 -10.17 24.87
CA ASN A 23 -32.97 -10.64 26.27
C ASN A 23 -31.75 -10.07 27.01
N ALA A 24 -31.93 -8.94 27.69
CA ALA A 24 -31.44 -8.68 29.04
C ALA A 24 -31.64 -7.20 29.36
N ASP A 25 -32.74 -6.88 30.03
CA ASP A 25 -32.85 -5.68 30.85
C ASP A 25 -32.57 -6.05 32.31
N VAL A 26 -31.97 -5.08 33.02
CA VAL A 26 -31.80 -4.95 34.48
C VAL A 26 -30.56 -5.62 35.11
N PHE A 27 -29.45 -4.87 35.21
CA PHE A 27 -28.74 -4.58 36.46
C PHE A 27 -27.93 -3.27 36.34
N TYR A 28 -27.88 -2.52 37.43
CA TYR A 28 -27.37 -1.15 37.57
C TYR A 28 -25.83 -1.03 37.61
N THR A 29 -25.36 0.15 37.17
CA THR A 29 -24.12 0.91 37.51
C THR A 29 -22.74 0.58 36.94
N SER A 30 -22.07 1.69 36.59
CA SER A 30 -20.63 2.01 36.44
C SER A 30 -19.83 1.49 35.25
N SER A 31 -19.51 2.45 34.36
CA SER A 31 -18.24 2.68 33.63
C SER A 31 -17.45 1.47 33.11
N LEU A 32 -17.23 1.41 31.78
CA LEU A 32 -16.01 0.94 31.07
C LEU A 32 -16.18 1.17 29.53
N PRO A 33 -15.11 1.11 28.72
CA PRO A 33 -14.70 2.18 27.79
C PRO A 33 -15.14 1.99 26.33
N THR A 34 -15.26 3.11 25.61
CA THR A 34 -15.64 3.18 24.20
C THR A 34 -14.52 2.76 23.26
N TYR A 35 -14.45 1.46 22.96
CA TYR A 35 -13.93 0.95 21.69
C TYR A 35 -14.93 -0.05 21.12
N ASN A 36 -15.82 0.40 20.21
CA ASN A 36 -16.51 -0.52 19.32
C ASN A 36 -16.89 0.15 17.99
N LEU A 37 -16.25 -0.33 16.93
CA LEU A 37 -16.30 0.14 15.54
C LEU A 37 -17.70 0.03 14.89
N GLN A 38 -18.67 -0.61 15.56
CA GLN A 38 -20.03 -0.81 15.04
C GLN A 38 -20.91 0.45 15.07
N TYR A 39 -20.60 1.46 15.90
CA TYR A 39 -21.42 2.68 15.97
C TYR A 39 -21.05 3.75 14.92
N LYS A 40 -19.81 3.75 14.39
CA LYS A 40 -19.37 4.69 13.34
C LYS A 40 -19.93 4.35 11.95
N ILE A 41 -20.25 3.08 11.70
CA ILE A 41 -20.82 2.64 10.41
C ILE A 41 -22.29 3.06 10.29
N ILE A 42 -23.01 3.19 11.41
CA ILE A 42 -24.44 3.54 11.39
C ILE A 42 -24.65 5.05 11.14
N SER A 43 -23.76 5.95 11.58
CA SER A 43 -23.95 7.39 11.32
C SER A 43 -23.68 7.76 9.86
N PHE A 44 -22.78 7.06 9.16
CA PHE A 44 -22.50 7.30 7.73
C PHE A 44 -23.69 6.94 6.82
N PHE A 45 -24.48 5.93 7.20
CA PHE A 45 -25.67 5.52 6.42
C PHE A 45 -26.91 6.37 6.68
N VAL A 46 -26.99 7.11 7.79
CA VAL A 46 -28.14 8.02 8.06
C VAL A 46 -28.01 9.33 7.27
N ASP A 47 -26.79 9.82 7.04
CA ASP A 47 -26.55 11.05 6.29
C ASP A 47 -26.69 10.88 4.77
N LEU A 48 -26.43 9.68 4.23
CA LEU A 48 -26.55 9.41 2.79
C LEU A 48 -28.00 9.35 2.28
N PHE A 49 -28.99 9.20 3.18
CA PHE A 49 -30.42 9.07 2.81
C PHE A 49 -31.31 10.19 3.38
N SER A 50 -30.76 11.18 4.08
CA SER A 50 -31.54 12.27 4.69
C SER A 50 -31.79 13.46 3.75
N GLU A 51 -31.08 13.58 2.62
CA GLU A 51 -31.21 14.76 1.73
C GLU A 51 -32.30 14.67 0.64
N ASN A 52 -33.12 13.63 0.58
CA ASN A 52 -34.26 13.58 -0.35
C ASN A 52 -35.58 14.02 0.31
N THR A 53 -35.61 15.21 0.91
CA THR A 53 -36.86 15.98 1.06
C THR A 53 -37.16 16.72 -0.24
N MET A 54 -37.97 16.10 -1.11
CA MET A 54 -38.61 16.82 -2.21
C MET A 54 -39.52 17.92 -1.64
N LYS A 55 -39.13 19.18 -1.84
CA LYS A 55 -40.02 20.33 -1.65
C LYS A 55 -41.21 20.22 -2.61
N GLN A 56 -42.41 20.15 -2.04
CA GLN A 56 -43.66 20.37 -2.75
C GLN A 56 -43.75 21.86 -3.06
N ASN A 57 -43.71 22.24 -4.34
CA ASN A 57 -44.16 23.55 -4.79
C ASN A 57 -45.22 23.33 -5.87
N ASP A 58 -46.45 23.70 -5.51
CA ASP A 58 -47.53 23.96 -6.44
C ASP A 58 -47.12 25.04 -7.44
N ASP A 59 -47.17 24.73 -8.73
CA ASP A 59 -47.74 25.65 -9.71
C ASP A 59 -48.02 24.94 -11.04
N ALA A 60 -49.31 24.90 -11.38
CA ALA A 60 -49.81 24.33 -12.61
C ALA A 60 -49.53 25.25 -13.81
N LYS A 61 -48.89 24.71 -14.87
CA LYS A 61 -49.15 25.17 -16.25
C LYS A 61 -48.77 24.11 -17.29
N LYS A 62 -49.79 23.77 -18.09
CA LYS A 62 -49.84 22.89 -19.26
C LYS A 62 -48.69 23.12 -20.25
N TYR A 63 -48.10 22.04 -20.78
CA TYR A 63 -47.86 21.86 -22.22
C TYR A 63 -47.88 20.38 -22.60
N SER A 64 -48.63 20.07 -23.66
CA SER A 64 -48.73 18.77 -24.32
C SER A 64 -47.49 18.45 -25.13
N ASN A 65 -47.11 17.18 -25.24
CA ASN A 65 -47.30 16.34 -26.43
C ASN A 65 -46.25 15.20 -26.50
N THR A 66 -46.75 14.03 -26.85
CA THR A 66 -46.11 12.73 -27.13
C THR A 66 -44.75 12.79 -27.84
N LYS A 67 -43.73 12.12 -27.28
CA LYS A 67 -42.61 11.50 -28.03
C LYS A 67 -41.86 10.46 -27.18
N SER A 68 -42.00 9.20 -27.59
CA SER A 68 -41.13 8.03 -27.36
C SER A 68 -39.87 8.24 -26.50
N SER A 69 -39.90 7.83 -25.24
CA SER A 69 -38.69 7.61 -24.44
C SER A 69 -38.05 6.27 -24.82
N LYS A 70 -36.92 6.36 -25.55
CA LYS A 70 -35.95 5.26 -25.66
C LYS A 70 -35.49 4.92 -24.24
N LEU A 71 -35.72 3.67 -23.84
CA LEU A 71 -35.15 3.10 -22.62
C LEU A 71 -33.63 2.99 -22.82
N TYR A 72 -32.86 3.92 -22.26
CA TYR A 72 -31.42 3.75 -22.14
C TYR A 72 -31.17 2.74 -21.03
N HIS A 73 -30.74 1.55 -21.43
CA HIS A 73 -30.17 0.54 -20.54
C HIS A 73 -28.82 1.08 -20.05
N VAL A 74 -28.79 1.66 -18.85
CA VAL A 74 -27.52 1.97 -18.17
C VAL A 74 -27.21 0.76 -17.29
N THR A 75 -26.28 -0.08 -17.72
CA THR A 75 -25.66 -1.09 -16.86
C THR A 75 -24.59 -0.38 -16.03
N SER A 76 -24.94 0.07 -14.82
CA SER A 76 -23.94 0.51 -13.85
C SER A 76 -23.26 -0.71 -13.25
N SER A 77 -22.14 -1.13 -13.84
CA SER A 77 -21.13 -1.91 -13.14
C SER A 77 -20.41 -0.98 -12.16
N ASN A 78 -21.04 -0.67 -11.04
CA ASN A 78 -20.34 -0.04 -9.93
C ASN A 78 -19.56 -1.14 -9.21
N LEU A 79 -18.33 -1.36 -9.68
CA LEU A 79 -17.31 -2.08 -8.95
C LEU A 79 -16.96 -1.21 -7.73
N LEU A 80 -17.58 -1.47 -6.59
CA LEU A 80 -17.14 -0.94 -5.31
C LEU A 80 -15.79 -1.57 -5.01
N THR A 81 -14.71 -0.92 -5.42
CA THR A 81 -13.37 -1.22 -4.94
C THR A 81 -13.33 -0.83 -3.48
N SER A 82 -13.51 -1.82 -2.60
CA SER A 82 -13.15 -1.74 -1.20
C SER A 82 -11.65 -1.53 -1.12
N THR A 83 -11.19 -0.28 -1.08
CA THR A 83 -9.83 0.06 -0.67
C THR A 83 -9.73 -0.25 0.82
N THR A 84 -9.13 -1.39 1.15
CA THR A 84 -8.65 -1.64 2.50
C THR A 84 -7.52 -0.64 2.75
N PHE A 85 -7.79 0.39 3.55
CA PHE A 85 -6.75 1.28 4.07
C PHE A 85 -5.97 0.48 5.11
N THR A 86 -4.76 0.06 4.77
CA THR A 86 -3.78 -0.39 5.77
C THR A 86 -3.33 0.86 6.52
N VAL A 87 -3.79 1.02 7.76
CA VAL A 87 -3.14 1.91 8.73
C VAL A 87 -1.75 1.32 8.94
N ALA A 88 -0.70 2.09 8.62
CA ALA A 88 0.66 1.67 8.95
C ALA A 88 0.72 1.39 10.46
N ALA A 89 1.21 0.22 10.84
CA ALA A 89 1.35 -0.12 12.25
C ALA A 89 2.47 0.74 12.88
N ASP A 90 2.25 1.22 14.11
CA ASP A 90 3.25 1.97 14.87
C ASP A 90 4.59 1.19 14.91
N VAL A 91 5.70 1.87 14.60
CA VAL A 91 7.05 1.30 14.64
C VAL A 91 7.77 1.82 15.88
N THR A 92 8.58 0.96 16.51
CA THR A 92 9.39 1.37 17.67
C THR A 92 10.21 2.60 17.33
N GLY A 93 10.06 3.66 18.13
CA GLY A 93 10.70 4.95 17.93
C GLY A 93 9.78 6.02 17.34
N ASP A 94 8.62 5.66 16.78
CA ASP A 94 7.66 6.64 16.25
C ASP A 94 7.21 7.60 17.35
N PHE A 95 7.00 8.87 16.98
CA PHE A 95 6.52 9.93 17.85
C PHE A 95 5.08 10.30 17.50
N ARG A 96 4.32 10.69 18.51
CA ARG A 96 3.05 11.38 18.31
C ARG A 96 2.77 12.40 19.40
N SER A 97 2.02 13.44 19.04
CA SER A 97 1.66 14.50 19.97
C SER A 97 0.71 13.98 21.06
N ILE A 98 0.94 14.34 22.33
CA ILE A 98 0.02 14.06 23.46
C ILE A 98 -0.88 15.24 23.81
N GLY A 99 -0.62 16.40 23.24
CA GLY A 99 -1.39 17.62 23.40
C GLY A 99 -0.82 18.73 22.52
N SER A 100 -1.29 19.96 22.75
CA SER A 100 -0.72 21.15 22.13
C SER A 100 0.51 21.63 22.90
N GLY A 101 1.52 22.11 22.19
CA GLY A 101 2.77 22.58 22.78
C GLY A 101 3.81 22.91 21.71
N ASP A 102 5.05 23.04 22.12
CA ASP A 102 6.16 23.36 21.21
C ASP A 102 6.79 22.07 20.70
N TRP A 103 7.29 22.08 19.46
CA TRP A 103 7.91 20.90 18.85
C TRP A 103 9.13 20.46 19.64
N ASP A 104 9.97 21.40 20.09
CA ASP A 104 11.22 21.14 20.80
C ASP A 104 11.04 20.89 22.31
N ASP A 105 9.80 20.80 22.80
CA ASP A 105 9.48 20.33 24.15
C ASP A 105 9.11 18.83 24.12
N PRO A 106 9.91 17.93 24.73
CA PRO A 106 9.56 16.52 24.86
C PRO A 106 8.20 16.27 25.52
N ALA A 107 7.70 17.19 26.36
CA ALA A 107 6.39 17.08 26.98
C ALA A 107 5.22 17.20 25.99
N SER A 108 5.46 17.68 24.77
CA SER A 108 4.47 17.67 23.68
C SER A 108 4.27 16.28 23.08
N TRP A 109 5.14 15.31 23.38
CA TRP A 109 5.26 14.05 22.66
C TRP A 109 5.21 12.80 23.53
N GLU A 110 4.76 11.71 22.92
CA GLU A 110 5.00 10.34 23.36
C GLU A 110 5.72 9.56 22.27
N VAL A 111 6.46 8.53 22.65
CA VAL A 111 7.26 7.68 21.77
C VAL A 111 6.83 6.22 21.90
N PHE A 112 6.72 5.51 20.78
CA PHE A 112 6.33 4.12 20.78
C PHE A 112 7.51 3.21 21.13
N ASN A 113 7.38 2.38 22.17
CA ASN A 113 8.45 1.48 22.61
C ASN A 113 8.40 0.10 21.93
N GLY A 114 7.47 -0.12 20.99
CA GLY A 114 7.18 -1.43 20.37
C GLY A 114 5.97 -2.16 20.96
N ALA A 115 5.39 -1.66 22.06
CA ALA A 115 4.19 -2.21 22.68
C ALA A 115 3.23 -1.13 23.20
N THR A 116 3.76 -0.11 23.85
CA THR A 116 3.02 1.03 24.40
C THR A 116 3.65 2.34 23.97
N TRP A 117 2.86 3.40 24.15
CA TRP A 117 3.33 4.77 24.01
C TRP A 117 3.75 5.28 25.38
N ASP A 118 5.01 5.71 25.48
CA ASP A 118 5.62 6.20 26.70
C ASP A 118 5.91 7.70 26.57
N THR A 119 5.99 8.42 27.69
CA THR A 119 6.38 9.85 27.67
C THR A 119 7.74 10.02 27.01
N ALA A 120 7.84 10.94 26.06
CA ALA A 120 9.09 11.22 25.39
C ALA A 120 10.08 11.95 26.32
N THR A 121 11.36 11.61 26.19
CA THR A 121 12.46 12.30 26.89
C THR A 121 13.26 13.22 25.99
N GLU A 122 12.93 13.21 24.70
CA GLU A 122 13.54 13.97 23.61
C GLU A 122 12.42 14.37 22.65
N TYR A 123 12.61 15.42 21.85
CA TYR A 123 11.66 15.78 20.80
C TYR A 123 11.95 15.05 19.48
N PRO A 124 10.99 14.96 18.55
CA PRO A 124 11.20 14.30 17.27
C PRO A 124 12.32 14.99 16.46
N GLY A 125 13.37 14.25 16.18
CA GLY A 125 14.53 14.73 15.41
C GLY A 125 15.58 15.45 16.26
N GLU A 126 15.54 15.37 17.59
CA GLU A 126 16.58 15.93 18.47
C GLU A 126 17.93 15.22 18.32
N ASN A 127 17.90 13.88 18.18
CA ASN A 127 19.08 13.03 18.18
C ASN A 127 19.12 12.15 16.92
N ILE A 128 20.33 11.85 16.46
CA ILE A 128 20.56 10.95 15.32
C ILE A 128 19.99 9.56 15.64
N LYS A 129 19.14 9.05 14.75
CA LYS A 129 18.61 7.68 14.76
C LYS A 129 19.14 6.88 13.58
N THR A 130 19.12 5.55 13.71
CA THR A 130 19.38 4.64 12.58
C THR A 130 18.06 4.25 11.92
N PRO A 131 18.03 4.01 10.60
CA PRO A 131 16.83 3.48 9.93
C PRO A 131 16.27 2.21 10.62
N PRO A 132 14.94 2.00 10.63
CA PRO A 132 13.91 2.90 10.12
C PRO A 132 13.84 4.20 10.95
N TYR A 133 13.76 5.34 10.26
CA TYR A 133 13.65 6.63 10.94
C TYR A 133 12.24 6.80 11.52
N PRO A 134 12.11 7.46 12.68
CA PRO A 134 10.84 7.52 13.39
C PRO A 134 9.84 8.43 12.65
N ASN A 135 8.62 7.95 12.46
CA ASN A 135 7.52 8.78 11.97
C ASN A 135 7.07 9.74 13.07
N VAL A 136 6.48 10.87 12.68
CA VAL A 136 5.97 11.89 13.61
C VAL A 136 4.53 12.20 13.27
N THR A 137 3.60 12.00 14.21
CA THR A 137 2.17 12.30 13.99
C THR A 137 1.67 13.39 14.92
N ILE A 138 1.13 14.47 14.35
CA ILE A 138 0.40 15.50 15.09
C ILE A 138 -1.09 15.19 14.99
N PHE A 139 -1.72 14.80 16.11
CA PHE A 139 -3.11 14.35 16.11
C PHE A 139 -4.12 15.46 15.90
N THR A 140 -5.27 15.11 15.34
CA THR A 140 -6.43 16.00 15.21
C THR A 140 -6.76 16.66 16.54
N GLY A 141 -6.87 17.99 16.54
CA GLY A 141 -7.16 18.80 17.73
C GLY A 141 -5.92 19.21 18.54
N HIS A 142 -4.74 18.67 18.24
CA HIS A 142 -3.48 19.15 18.78
C HIS A 142 -2.87 20.24 17.89
N THR A 143 -2.16 21.16 18.51
CA THR A 143 -1.42 22.23 17.85
C THR A 143 0.01 22.19 18.32
N ILE A 144 0.93 21.88 17.40
CA ILE A 144 2.36 21.91 17.64
C ILE A 144 2.96 23.16 16.99
N THR A 145 3.79 23.89 17.71
CA THR A 145 4.41 25.14 17.25
C THR A 145 5.92 24.99 17.11
N ILE A 146 6.48 25.58 16.06
CA ILE A 146 7.91 25.81 15.87
C ILE A 146 8.10 27.32 15.69
N ASP A 147 8.24 28.05 16.80
CA ASP A 147 8.35 29.51 16.81
C ASP A 147 9.80 30.01 16.70
N THR A 148 10.78 29.12 16.84
CA THR A 148 12.22 29.40 16.67
C THR A 148 12.81 28.65 15.47
N ASN A 149 14.07 28.97 15.13
CA ASN A 149 14.79 28.21 14.11
C ASN A 149 15.04 26.79 14.59
N LEU A 150 14.62 25.80 13.80
CA LEU A 150 14.77 24.39 14.11
C LEU A 150 15.46 23.67 12.96
N THR A 151 16.32 22.71 13.26
CA THR A 151 16.83 21.73 12.30
C THR A 151 16.77 20.37 12.95
N THR A 152 16.06 19.45 12.32
CA THR A 152 15.89 18.08 12.81
C THR A 152 16.91 17.14 12.19
N GLU A 153 17.29 16.13 12.95
CA GLU A 153 17.90 14.91 12.42
C GLU A 153 16.90 14.11 11.56
N ASN A 154 17.36 13.05 10.88
CA ASN A 154 16.51 12.25 9.99
C ASN A 154 15.24 11.74 10.67
N LEU A 155 14.10 12.09 10.09
CA LEU A 155 12.76 11.62 10.43
C LEU A 155 12.25 10.66 9.35
N GLY A 156 11.31 9.80 9.73
CA GLY A 156 10.41 9.13 8.80
C GLY A 156 9.39 10.12 8.25
N ASP A 157 8.15 9.68 8.06
CA ASP A 157 7.08 10.56 7.61
C ASP A 157 6.65 11.54 8.72
N VAL A 158 6.44 12.81 8.37
CA VAL A 158 5.82 13.81 9.25
C VAL A 158 4.37 13.97 8.84
N ILE A 159 3.43 13.62 9.73
CA ILE A 159 2.00 13.54 9.47
C ILE A 159 1.28 14.59 10.31
N ILE A 160 0.52 15.47 9.65
CA ILE A 160 -0.23 16.55 10.26
C ILE A 160 -1.72 16.23 10.13
N ASP A 161 -2.30 15.58 11.14
CA ASP A 161 -3.75 15.42 11.28
C ASP A 161 -4.38 16.60 12.04
N GLY A 162 -3.60 17.26 12.89
CA GLY A 162 -3.94 18.45 13.66
C GLY A 162 -3.43 19.73 13.02
N THR A 163 -2.67 20.53 13.79
CA THR A 163 -2.10 21.79 13.31
C THR A 163 -0.61 21.86 13.61
N LEU A 164 0.20 22.17 12.60
CA LEU A 164 1.59 22.56 12.75
C LEU A 164 1.71 24.05 12.44
N ILE A 165 2.16 24.84 13.41
CA ILE A 165 2.43 26.28 13.26
C ILE A 165 3.93 26.48 13.13
N LEU A 166 4.34 27.25 12.13
CA LEU A 166 5.72 27.64 11.88
C LEU A 166 5.85 29.16 12.03
N GLY A 167 6.84 29.62 12.80
CA GLY A 167 7.07 31.03 13.07
C GLY A 167 6.40 31.54 14.35
N ASP A 168 6.74 32.77 14.73
CA ASP A 168 6.36 33.43 15.99
C ASP A 168 5.35 34.58 15.81
N GLY A 169 4.78 34.72 14.61
CA GLY A 169 3.87 35.80 14.23
C GLY A 169 4.54 37.15 13.99
N THR A 170 5.88 37.22 14.04
CA THR A 170 6.63 38.47 13.82
C THR A 170 7.11 38.61 12.38
N SER A 171 7.78 39.74 12.11
CA SER A 171 8.45 39.99 10.81
C SER A 171 9.88 39.44 10.74
N SER A 172 10.36 38.79 11.81
CA SER A 172 11.67 38.14 11.83
C SER A 172 11.67 36.93 10.91
N GLN A 173 12.86 36.53 10.46
CA GLN A 173 12.97 35.31 9.67
C GLN A 173 13.02 34.11 10.60
N HIS A 174 12.19 33.11 10.31
CA HIS A 174 12.16 31.82 10.99
C HIS A 174 12.38 30.71 9.96
N ILE A 175 13.30 29.80 10.25
CA ILE A 175 13.66 28.69 9.38
C ILE A 175 13.45 27.39 10.13
N THR A 176 12.50 26.60 9.65
CA THR A 176 12.26 25.23 10.09
C THR A 176 12.82 24.29 9.04
N THR A 177 13.82 23.50 9.40
CA THR A 177 14.40 22.47 8.55
C THR A 177 13.96 21.09 9.03
N LEU A 178 13.10 20.43 8.25
CA LEU A 178 12.66 19.07 8.51
C LEU A 178 13.44 18.10 7.62
N THR A 179 14.25 17.23 8.21
CA THR A 179 15.01 16.20 7.49
C THR A 179 14.12 14.97 7.30
N THR A 180 13.12 15.09 6.44
CA THR A 180 12.14 14.04 6.08
C THR A 180 11.97 13.98 4.56
N GLU A 181 11.56 12.82 4.04
CA GLU A 181 11.18 12.66 2.64
C GLU A 181 9.69 12.89 2.39
N ASN A 182 8.82 12.76 3.40
CA ASN A 182 7.39 13.06 3.23
C ASN A 182 6.86 13.88 4.41
N LEU A 183 6.26 15.02 4.09
CA LEU A 183 5.36 15.72 5.00
C LEU A 183 3.93 15.60 4.46
N THR A 184 3.05 14.97 5.22
CA THR A 184 1.65 14.77 4.84
C THR A 184 0.77 15.71 5.65
N ILE A 185 -0.04 16.50 4.95
CA ILE A 185 -1.15 17.28 5.50
C ILE A 185 -2.41 16.48 5.23
N SER A 186 -2.91 15.80 6.25
CA SER A 186 -4.10 14.97 6.14
C SER A 186 -5.35 15.82 5.87
N SER A 187 -6.49 15.18 5.57
CA SER A 187 -7.75 15.89 5.24
C SER A 187 -8.26 16.87 6.32
N SER A 188 -7.84 16.74 7.58
CA SER A 188 -8.12 17.69 8.67
C SER A 188 -6.91 18.54 9.09
N GLY A 189 -5.77 18.29 8.46
CA GLY A 189 -4.48 18.88 8.77
C GLY A 189 -4.38 20.34 8.35
N ILE A 190 -3.67 21.11 9.17
CA ILE A 190 -3.38 22.52 8.92
C ILE A 190 -1.88 22.76 9.09
N LEU A 191 -1.22 23.20 8.04
CA LEU A 191 0.13 23.77 8.11
C LEU A 191 0.02 25.29 8.09
N SER A 192 0.37 25.95 9.18
CA SER A 192 0.24 27.41 9.33
C SER A 192 1.59 28.10 9.33
N PHE A 193 1.77 29.08 8.47
CA PHE A 193 2.92 30.00 8.44
C PHE A 193 2.55 31.28 9.21
N ASP A 194 2.95 31.36 10.47
CA ASP A 194 2.70 32.50 11.35
C ASP A 194 3.88 33.46 11.38
N GLY A 195 3.86 34.42 10.48
CA GLY A 195 4.90 35.44 10.35
C GLY A 195 4.92 36.05 8.95
N ASN A 196 5.96 36.81 8.64
CA ASN A 196 6.15 37.42 7.32
C ASN A 196 7.38 36.94 6.56
N LYS A 197 8.15 36.00 7.14
CA LYS A 197 9.41 35.44 6.59
C LYS A 197 9.67 34.03 7.15
N VAL A 198 8.69 33.14 7.00
CA VAL A 198 8.74 31.78 7.54
C VAL A 198 9.12 30.79 6.44
N HIS A 199 10.23 30.07 6.62
CA HIS A 199 10.72 29.08 5.66
C HIS A 199 10.54 27.67 6.23
N LEU A 200 9.84 26.81 5.50
CA LEU A 200 9.87 25.37 5.69
C LEU A 200 10.84 24.77 4.68
N THR A 201 11.92 24.16 5.16
CA THR A 201 13.02 23.67 4.33
C THR A 201 13.15 22.15 4.44
N PHE A 202 13.27 21.49 3.30
CA PHE A 202 13.60 20.08 3.18
C PHE A 202 14.96 19.92 2.50
N PRO A 203 15.96 19.34 3.17
CA PRO A 203 17.29 19.16 2.59
C PRO A 203 17.35 18.16 1.43
N SER A 204 16.44 17.19 1.40
CA SER A 204 16.42 16.13 0.38
C SER A 204 15.73 16.59 -0.91
N ALA A 205 16.30 16.21 -2.07
CA ALA A 205 15.62 16.35 -3.37
C ALA A 205 14.38 15.46 -3.47
N ASN A 206 14.37 14.33 -2.76
CA ASN A 206 13.24 13.41 -2.77
C ASN A 206 12.11 13.83 -1.83
N ALA A 207 12.27 14.94 -1.11
CA ALA A 207 11.23 15.42 -0.22
C ALA A 207 9.98 15.86 -0.98
N ALA A 208 8.82 15.48 -0.47
CA ALA A 208 7.53 15.90 -0.98
C ALA A 208 6.59 16.33 0.14
N VAL A 209 5.82 17.39 -0.11
CA VAL A 209 4.65 17.72 0.70
C VAL A 209 3.44 17.11 0.03
N LEU A 210 2.68 16.30 0.76
CA LEU A 210 1.47 15.63 0.32
C LEU A 210 0.29 16.26 1.02
N ILE A 211 -0.77 16.57 0.27
CA ILE A 211 -1.92 17.28 0.80
C ILE A 211 -3.16 16.49 0.40
N ASP A 212 -3.74 15.80 1.38
CA ASP A 212 -4.99 15.09 1.18
C ASP A 212 -6.14 16.08 0.93
N ASN A 213 -7.17 15.63 0.25
CA ASN A 213 -8.36 16.44 0.01
C ASN A 213 -8.98 16.93 1.33
N GLY A 214 -8.91 18.25 1.57
CA GLY A 214 -9.35 18.91 2.80
C GLY A 214 -8.21 19.48 3.64
N GLY A 215 -6.98 18.99 3.47
CA GLY A 215 -5.78 19.55 4.09
C GLY A 215 -5.51 20.96 3.60
N THR A 216 -4.95 21.80 4.47
CA THR A 216 -4.77 23.22 4.16
C THR A 216 -3.40 23.75 4.56
N ILE A 217 -2.96 24.76 3.80
CA ILE A 217 -1.85 25.63 4.18
C ILE A 217 -2.41 27.03 4.42
N THR A 218 -2.14 27.61 5.59
CA THR A 218 -2.70 28.90 6.02
C THR A 218 -1.60 29.82 6.57
N GLY A 219 -1.91 31.08 6.86
CA GLY A 219 -0.97 32.01 7.49
C GLY A 219 -1.22 33.48 7.18
N ASN A 220 -0.38 34.36 7.73
CA ASN A 220 -0.38 35.81 7.43
C ASN A 220 0.08 36.11 6.00
N CYS A 221 0.75 35.14 5.37
CA CYS A 221 0.94 34.98 3.94
C CYS A 221 1.55 36.17 3.20
N THR A 222 2.87 36.11 3.11
CA THR A 222 3.70 36.97 2.28
C THR A 222 4.39 36.16 1.18
N ASN A 223 5.12 36.85 0.29
CA ASN A 223 5.96 36.22 -0.72
C ASN A 223 7.28 35.66 -0.15
N ASN A 224 7.58 35.93 1.14
CA ASN A 224 8.77 35.41 1.83
C ASN A 224 8.43 34.24 2.77
N ASP A 225 7.16 33.83 2.82
CA ASP A 225 6.77 32.58 3.46
C ASP A 225 6.86 31.47 2.41
N GLN A 226 7.80 30.54 2.60
CA GLN A 226 8.31 29.68 1.52
C GLN A 226 8.44 28.22 1.94
N ILE A 227 8.18 27.33 0.99
CA ILE A 227 8.56 25.91 1.04
C ILE A 227 9.76 25.74 0.11
N ILE A 228 10.87 25.27 0.68
CA ILE A 228 12.16 25.13 0.00
C ILE A 228 12.51 23.64 -0.02
N ILE A 229 12.78 23.09 -1.20
CA ILE A 229 13.14 21.67 -1.39
C ILE A 229 14.51 21.63 -2.06
N ASN A 230 15.47 20.95 -1.43
CA ASN A 230 16.84 20.82 -1.92
C ASN A 230 17.50 22.18 -2.26
N GLY A 231 17.21 23.19 -1.44
CA GLY A 231 17.74 24.56 -1.59
C GLY A 231 17.00 25.44 -2.59
N GLU A 232 16.05 24.90 -3.37
CA GLU A 232 15.25 25.66 -4.33
C GLU A 232 13.88 26.03 -3.76
N VAL A 233 13.42 27.26 -4.01
CA VAL A 233 12.09 27.70 -3.57
C VAL A 233 11.04 27.05 -4.46
N TYR A 234 10.34 26.05 -3.95
CA TYR A 234 9.30 25.35 -4.69
C TYR A 234 7.97 26.12 -4.66
N ALA A 235 7.57 26.61 -3.48
CA ALA A 235 6.35 27.37 -3.31
C ALA A 235 6.52 28.55 -2.34
N ALA A 236 5.73 29.61 -2.55
CA ALA A 236 5.68 30.78 -1.69
C ALA A 236 4.21 31.21 -1.45
N CYS A 237 3.83 31.67 -0.25
CA CYS A 237 2.40 31.84 0.04
C CYS A 237 1.67 32.78 -0.95
N ALA A 238 2.19 34.01 -1.13
CA ALA A 238 1.59 34.99 -2.03
C ALA A 238 2.10 34.92 -3.50
N GLY A 239 2.80 33.83 -3.86
CA GLY A 239 3.49 33.68 -5.15
C GLY A 239 4.88 34.32 -5.16
N GLY A 240 5.87 33.59 -5.70
CA GLY A 240 7.30 33.95 -5.63
C GLY A 240 7.90 34.50 -6.94
N GLY A 241 7.11 34.65 -7.99
CA GLY A 241 7.59 35.01 -9.33
C GLY A 241 7.45 33.86 -10.34
N SER A 242 8.25 33.87 -11.41
CA SER A 242 8.20 32.83 -12.46
C SER A 242 8.78 31.52 -11.96
N GLY A 243 8.04 30.42 -12.08
CA GLY A 243 8.51 29.07 -11.73
C GLY A 243 8.37 28.68 -10.25
N VAL A 244 7.73 29.53 -9.43
CA VAL A 244 7.45 29.27 -8.02
C VAL A 244 5.93 29.21 -7.83
N TYR A 245 5.44 28.10 -7.29
CA TYR A 245 4.00 27.92 -7.04
C TYR A 245 3.53 28.75 -5.84
N SER A 246 2.26 29.12 -5.85
CA SER A 246 1.58 29.60 -4.65
C SER A 246 1.15 28.45 -3.74
N PHE A 247 0.95 28.71 -2.45
CA PHE A 247 0.39 27.70 -1.55
C PHE A 247 -1.00 27.21 -2.00
N GLY A 248 -1.80 28.08 -2.61
CA GLY A 248 -3.10 27.67 -3.18
C GLY A 248 -2.98 26.70 -4.35
N GLU A 249 -1.96 26.85 -5.20
CA GLU A 249 -1.72 25.94 -6.33
C GLU A 249 -1.29 24.56 -5.86
N ILE A 250 -0.35 24.46 -4.91
CA ILE A 250 0.07 23.15 -4.37
C ILE A 250 -1.05 22.47 -3.58
N VAL A 251 -1.88 23.23 -2.82
CA VAL A 251 -3.06 22.67 -2.12
C VAL A 251 -4.06 22.12 -3.14
N THR A 252 -4.29 22.83 -4.24
CA THR A 252 -5.21 22.38 -5.30
C THR A 252 -4.70 21.14 -6.02
N ALA A 253 -3.38 21.04 -6.21
CA ALA A 253 -2.73 19.90 -6.86
C ALA A 253 -2.44 18.72 -5.91
N GLY A 254 -2.84 18.81 -4.63
CA GLY A 254 -2.63 17.76 -3.65
C GLY A 254 -1.18 17.60 -3.16
N GLY A 255 -0.33 18.61 -3.36
CA GLY A 255 1.05 18.60 -2.89
C GLY A 255 2.08 19.21 -3.83
N THR A 256 3.35 18.89 -3.57
CA THR A 256 4.49 19.17 -4.46
C THR A 256 4.75 18.01 -5.42
N LEU A 257 5.73 18.17 -6.31
CA LEU A 257 6.19 17.10 -7.19
C LEU A 257 6.58 15.86 -6.39
N LYS A 258 5.91 14.73 -6.69
CA LYS A 258 6.30 13.41 -6.19
C LYS A 258 6.26 12.40 -7.31
N ALA A 259 7.35 11.67 -7.52
CA ALA A 259 7.39 10.50 -8.38
C ALA A 259 6.58 9.36 -7.75
N ILE A 260 5.85 8.62 -8.58
CA ILE A 260 4.97 7.53 -8.12
C ILE A 260 5.19 6.31 -9.00
N ILE A 261 5.50 5.16 -8.39
CA ILE A 261 5.41 3.86 -9.03
C ILE A 261 4.10 3.21 -8.61
N SER A 262 3.14 3.13 -9.52
CA SER A 262 1.80 2.59 -9.25
C SER A 262 1.71 1.08 -9.45
N ILE A 263 2.55 0.51 -10.32
CA ILE A 263 2.64 -0.93 -10.55
C ILE A 263 4.11 -1.37 -10.44
N PRO A 264 4.41 -2.39 -9.62
CA PRO A 264 3.51 -2.98 -8.61
C PRO A 264 3.21 -1.99 -7.46
N PRO A 265 2.05 -2.15 -6.77
CA PRO A 265 1.65 -1.22 -5.70
C PRO A 265 2.37 -1.49 -4.37
N SER A 266 2.77 -2.74 -4.10
CA SER A 266 3.48 -3.19 -2.89
C SER A 266 4.99 -3.01 -3.03
N ASP A 267 5.70 -2.83 -1.90
CA ASP A 267 7.16 -2.92 -1.78
C ASP A 267 7.51 -3.66 -0.47
N PRO A 268 8.47 -4.60 -0.44
CA PRO A 268 9.13 -5.26 -1.56
C PRO A 268 8.21 -6.24 -2.30
N ASN A 269 8.57 -6.61 -3.54
CA ASN A 269 7.85 -7.61 -4.32
C ASN A 269 8.69 -8.89 -4.48
N THR A 270 8.15 -10.03 -4.07
CA THR A 270 8.75 -11.33 -4.39
C THR A 270 8.21 -11.82 -5.73
N VAL A 271 9.10 -12.21 -6.63
CA VAL A 271 8.75 -12.62 -8.00
C VAL A 271 9.45 -13.94 -8.34
N CYS A 272 8.70 -14.87 -8.95
CA CYS A 272 9.25 -16.14 -9.40
C CYS A 272 10.32 -15.93 -10.49
N PRO A 273 11.46 -16.65 -10.45
CA PRO A 273 12.48 -16.55 -11.48
C PRO A 273 11.92 -16.82 -12.88
N GLY A 274 12.40 -16.06 -13.88
CA GLY A 274 11.90 -16.15 -15.25
C GLY A 274 10.57 -15.43 -15.52
N SER A 275 9.94 -14.85 -14.50
CA SER A 275 8.74 -14.02 -14.69
C SER A 275 9.10 -12.63 -15.22
N THR A 276 8.31 -12.11 -16.17
CA THR A 276 8.44 -10.72 -16.62
C THR A 276 7.83 -9.78 -15.58
N ILE A 277 8.60 -8.78 -15.17
CA ILE A 277 8.15 -7.73 -14.26
C ILE A 277 7.64 -6.56 -15.10
N ASN A 278 6.36 -6.23 -14.93
CA ASN A 278 5.73 -5.06 -15.54
C ASN A 278 5.69 -3.92 -14.52
N PHE A 279 5.93 -2.71 -14.97
CA PHE A 279 5.87 -1.54 -14.12
C PHE A 279 5.13 -0.38 -14.79
N THR A 280 4.55 0.46 -13.95
CA THR A 280 3.83 1.67 -14.35
C THR A 280 4.09 2.74 -13.31
N GLY A 281 4.35 3.96 -13.77
CA GLY A 281 4.57 5.09 -12.90
C GLY A 281 4.23 6.42 -13.55
N GLY A 282 4.33 7.46 -12.76
CA GLY A 282 4.01 8.83 -13.12
C GLY A 282 4.43 9.75 -12.00
N PHE A 283 3.67 10.82 -11.79
CA PHE A 283 3.92 11.78 -10.73
C PHE A 283 2.60 12.40 -10.22
N SER A 284 2.67 13.05 -9.06
CA SER A 284 1.62 13.95 -8.55
C SER A 284 2.20 15.35 -8.33
N GLY A 285 1.33 16.35 -8.29
CA GLY A 285 1.68 17.75 -8.02
C GLY A 285 1.40 18.67 -9.21
N PRO A 286 1.60 19.99 -9.05
CA PRO A 286 1.17 21.00 -10.02
C PRO A 286 2.02 21.07 -11.29
N ASP A 287 3.16 20.39 -11.32
CA ASP A 287 4.09 20.43 -12.44
C ASP A 287 3.50 19.87 -13.74
N THR A 288 3.94 20.43 -14.85
CA THR A 288 3.50 20.00 -16.20
C THR A 288 4.71 19.86 -17.11
N ASN A 289 4.59 18.98 -18.10
CA ASN A 289 5.66 18.67 -19.05
C ASN A 289 6.97 18.28 -18.36
N VAL A 290 6.87 17.45 -17.32
CA VAL A 290 8.03 16.90 -16.61
C VAL A 290 8.70 15.83 -17.47
N ASN A 291 9.99 15.63 -17.26
CA ASN A 291 10.73 14.52 -17.84
C ASN A 291 10.69 13.32 -16.89
N PHE A 292 10.70 12.11 -17.45
CA PHE A 292 10.87 10.89 -16.66
C PHE A 292 12.06 10.08 -17.17
N THR A 293 12.72 9.38 -16.26
CA THR A 293 13.74 8.38 -16.54
C THR A 293 13.52 7.14 -15.69
N TRP A 294 13.53 5.98 -16.32
CA TRP A 294 13.49 4.68 -15.67
C TRP A 294 14.89 4.05 -15.65
N THR A 295 15.35 3.65 -14.48
CA THR A 295 16.58 2.87 -14.29
C THR A 295 16.26 1.58 -13.55
N ILE A 296 16.89 0.47 -13.96
CA ILE A 296 16.77 -0.82 -13.27
C ILE A 296 18.19 -1.26 -12.95
N THR A 297 18.46 -1.60 -11.70
CA THR A 297 19.75 -2.15 -11.27
C THR A 297 19.59 -3.48 -10.55
N ASP A 298 20.59 -4.34 -10.66
CA ASP A 298 20.72 -5.52 -9.81
C ASP A 298 21.38 -5.18 -8.44
N SER A 299 21.57 -6.18 -7.58
CA SER A 299 22.19 -6.01 -6.25
C SER A 299 23.65 -5.57 -6.30
N SER A 300 24.29 -5.72 -7.47
CA SER A 300 25.67 -5.28 -7.75
C SER A 300 25.72 -3.91 -8.45
N ASN A 301 24.58 -3.21 -8.55
CA ASN A 301 24.40 -1.93 -9.24
C ASN A 301 24.65 -1.97 -10.76
N ASN A 302 24.59 -3.13 -11.41
CA ASN A 302 24.65 -3.19 -12.87
C ASN A 302 23.30 -2.80 -13.46
N ILE A 303 23.32 -2.01 -14.53
CA ILE A 303 22.10 -1.57 -15.22
C ILE A 303 21.51 -2.72 -16.04
N ILE A 304 20.22 -2.98 -15.83
CA ILE A 304 19.43 -3.97 -16.56
C ILE A 304 18.63 -3.27 -17.66
N SER A 305 18.62 -3.86 -18.85
CA SER A 305 17.88 -3.32 -19.99
C SER A 305 16.39 -3.60 -19.86
N GLN A 306 15.57 -2.59 -20.20
CA GLN A 306 14.13 -2.79 -20.35
C GLN A 306 13.83 -3.71 -21.54
N SER A 307 12.84 -4.57 -21.37
CA SER A 307 12.30 -5.42 -22.42
C SER A 307 11.28 -4.67 -23.28
N THR A 308 10.47 -3.79 -22.68
CA THR A 308 9.50 -2.96 -23.39
C THR A 308 9.37 -1.58 -22.74
N GLY A 309 8.82 -0.62 -23.49
CA GLY A 309 8.60 0.74 -23.03
C GLY A 309 9.81 1.66 -23.24
N PRO A 310 9.61 2.98 -23.14
CA PRO A 310 10.68 3.96 -23.20
C PRO A 310 11.46 4.03 -21.87
N THR A 311 12.79 4.10 -21.95
CA THR A 311 13.64 4.37 -20.78
C THR A 311 13.52 5.80 -20.28
N SER A 312 13.18 6.74 -21.16
CA SER A 312 12.95 8.14 -20.81
C SER A 312 11.96 8.81 -21.76
N GLY A 313 11.40 9.93 -21.33
CA GLY A 313 10.43 10.71 -22.11
C GLY A 313 9.87 11.86 -21.30
N SER A 314 8.69 12.36 -21.69
CA SER A 314 7.98 13.42 -20.98
C SER A 314 6.54 13.04 -20.62
N LEU A 315 6.06 13.57 -19.50
CA LEU A 315 4.69 13.45 -19.02
C LEU A 315 4.07 14.86 -19.00
N ALA A 316 3.01 15.06 -19.77
CA ALA A 316 2.42 16.40 -19.91
C ALA A 316 1.73 16.88 -18.61
N ASN A 317 1.18 15.96 -17.81
CA ASN A 317 0.51 16.22 -16.53
C ASN A 317 0.39 14.92 -15.72
N GLU A 318 -0.07 15.02 -14.47
CA GLU A 318 -0.21 13.92 -13.50
C GLU A 318 -1.15 12.78 -13.92
N THR A 319 -2.04 12.99 -14.91
CA THR A 319 -2.95 11.92 -15.40
C THR A 319 -2.29 10.98 -16.41
N ILE A 320 -1.09 11.31 -16.88
CA ILE A 320 -0.33 10.51 -17.86
C ILE A 320 0.68 9.65 -17.13
N THR A 321 0.66 8.36 -17.45
CA THR A 321 1.60 7.38 -16.91
C THR A 321 2.60 6.91 -17.97
N THR A 322 3.78 6.48 -17.52
CA THR A 322 4.77 5.73 -18.30
C THR A 322 4.78 4.26 -17.86
N THR A 323 4.99 3.35 -18.80
CA THR A 323 4.94 1.90 -18.58
C THR A 323 6.11 1.22 -19.24
N GLY A 324 6.59 0.15 -18.64
CA GLY A 324 7.59 -0.71 -19.24
C GLY A 324 7.61 -2.09 -18.59
N SER A 325 8.56 -2.91 -19.02
CA SER A 325 8.80 -4.21 -18.41
C SER A 325 10.26 -4.61 -18.52
N PHE A 326 10.69 -5.53 -17.67
CA PHE A 326 11.96 -6.21 -17.79
C PHE A 326 11.85 -7.68 -17.39
N LEU A 327 12.71 -8.51 -17.97
CA LEU A 327 12.92 -9.89 -17.57
C LEU A 327 14.19 -9.96 -16.73
N PRO A 328 14.11 -10.29 -15.43
CA PRO A 328 15.28 -10.53 -14.60
C PRO A 328 16.22 -11.56 -15.25
N PRO A 329 17.52 -11.25 -15.46
CA PRO A 329 18.47 -12.18 -16.05
C PRO A 329 18.83 -13.35 -15.12
N SER A 330 18.66 -13.20 -13.81
CA SER A 330 18.99 -14.20 -12.80
C SER A 330 18.10 -14.05 -11.56
N SER A 331 18.16 -15.03 -10.66
CA SER A 331 17.63 -14.87 -9.30
C SER A 331 18.54 -13.92 -8.52
N ASP A 332 18.05 -12.72 -8.25
CA ASP A 332 18.77 -11.64 -7.58
C ASP A 332 17.77 -10.61 -7.02
N ASP A 333 18.26 -9.65 -6.25
CA ASP A 333 17.51 -8.44 -5.91
C ASP A 333 17.67 -7.39 -7.01
N TYR A 334 16.57 -6.74 -7.36
CA TYR A 334 16.52 -5.67 -8.34
C TYR A 334 15.87 -4.42 -7.76
N LEU A 335 16.42 -3.27 -8.10
CA LEU A 335 15.87 -1.95 -7.77
C LEU A 335 15.40 -1.26 -9.04
N LEU A 336 14.10 -1.00 -9.13
CA LEU A 336 13.50 -0.14 -10.14
C LEU A 336 13.45 1.29 -9.60
N THR A 337 13.92 2.24 -10.38
CA THR A 337 13.94 3.65 -10.05
C THR A 337 13.21 4.45 -11.12
N LEU A 338 12.20 5.22 -10.71
CA LEU A 338 11.57 6.26 -11.50
C LEU A 338 12.08 7.62 -11.02
N GLU A 339 12.78 8.34 -11.89
CA GLU A 339 13.14 9.73 -11.67
C GLU A 339 12.18 10.62 -12.45
N ILE A 340 11.63 11.63 -11.79
CA ILE A 340 10.82 12.69 -12.40
C ILE A 340 11.53 14.02 -12.20
N GLU A 341 11.80 14.71 -13.30
CA GLU A 341 12.50 16.00 -13.33
C GLU A 341 11.58 17.09 -13.88
N SER A 342 11.41 18.15 -13.10
CA SER A 342 10.82 19.43 -13.50
C SER A 342 11.93 20.46 -13.69
N PRO A 343 11.65 21.64 -14.28
CA PRO A 343 12.63 22.72 -14.33
C PRO A 343 13.14 23.20 -12.96
N SER A 344 12.39 22.95 -11.89
CA SER A 344 12.68 23.47 -10.54
C SER A 344 13.30 22.41 -9.62
N ILE A 345 12.82 21.16 -9.67
CA ILE A 345 13.25 20.07 -8.79
C ILE A 345 13.20 18.70 -9.48
N THR A 346 13.93 17.75 -8.90
CA THR A 346 13.91 16.32 -9.25
C THR A 346 13.40 15.51 -8.06
N ASN A 347 12.56 14.52 -8.31
CA ASN A 347 12.07 13.58 -7.30
C ASN A 347 12.20 12.14 -7.79
N ILE A 348 12.48 11.20 -6.88
CA ILE A 348 12.70 9.79 -7.19
C ILE A 348 11.72 8.91 -6.42
N ALA A 349 11.17 7.90 -7.11
CA ALA A 349 10.48 6.77 -6.50
C ALA A 349 11.21 5.47 -6.83
N THR A 350 11.27 4.56 -5.86
CA THR A 350 11.91 3.26 -6.03
C THR A 350 10.95 2.11 -5.78
N ARG A 351 11.31 0.94 -6.30
CA ARG A 351 10.64 -0.31 -5.99
C ARG A 351 11.62 -1.48 -6.00
N SER A 352 11.58 -2.29 -4.97
CA SER A 352 12.46 -3.44 -4.80
C SER A 352 11.77 -4.73 -5.22
N PHE A 353 12.52 -5.58 -5.92
CA PHE A 353 12.08 -6.90 -6.35
C PHE A 353 13.08 -7.94 -5.88
N ASN A 354 12.60 -8.92 -5.11
CA ASN A 354 13.37 -10.11 -4.78
C ASN A 354 12.97 -11.23 -5.75
N VAL A 355 13.87 -11.61 -6.65
CA VAL A 355 13.62 -12.66 -7.63
C VAL A 355 14.16 -13.97 -7.06
N SER A 356 13.29 -14.74 -6.42
CA SER A 356 13.64 -16.01 -5.79
C SER A 356 12.43 -16.94 -5.74
N ASP A 357 12.71 -18.21 -5.53
CA ASP A 357 11.70 -19.18 -5.15
C ASP A 357 12.20 -19.99 -3.95
N THR A 358 11.38 -20.07 -2.92
CA THR A 358 11.70 -20.71 -1.63
C THR A 358 10.63 -21.71 -1.21
N THR A 359 9.60 -21.89 -2.01
CA THR A 359 8.48 -22.77 -1.70
C THR A 359 8.77 -24.13 -2.32
N ASN A 360 8.62 -25.19 -1.52
CA ASN A 360 8.74 -26.54 -2.07
C ASN A 360 7.53 -26.87 -2.94
N PRO A 361 7.72 -27.68 -4.00
CA PRO A 361 6.60 -28.21 -4.75
C PRO A 361 5.73 -29.12 -3.88
N THR A 362 4.50 -29.34 -4.33
CA THR A 362 3.53 -30.26 -3.72
C THR A 362 3.23 -31.40 -4.66
N ALA A 363 2.97 -32.59 -4.11
CA ALA A 363 2.49 -33.77 -4.82
C ALA A 363 2.03 -34.82 -3.79
N SER A 364 1.09 -35.69 -4.17
CA SER A 364 0.67 -36.82 -3.36
C SER A 364 1.53 -38.06 -3.60
N ASN A 365 1.54 -38.96 -2.63
CA ASN A 365 2.07 -40.31 -2.85
C ASN A 365 1.21 -41.06 -3.87
N PRO A 366 1.80 -41.70 -4.90
CA PRO A 366 1.05 -42.52 -5.83
C PRO A 366 0.29 -43.65 -5.14
N ALA A 367 -0.82 -44.07 -5.73
CA ALA A 367 -1.60 -45.19 -5.21
C ALA A 367 -0.75 -46.47 -5.10
N PRO A 368 -0.89 -47.26 -4.02
CA PRO A 368 -0.19 -48.52 -3.88
C PRO A 368 -0.67 -49.54 -4.91
N ILE A 369 0.22 -50.44 -5.32
CA ILE A 369 -0.09 -51.52 -6.26
C ILE A 369 0.26 -52.88 -5.66
N SER A 370 -0.34 -53.95 -6.19
CA SER A 370 -0.06 -55.32 -5.75
C SER A 370 0.18 -56.26 -6.93
N VAL A 371 1.17 -57.13 -6.80
CA VAL A 371 1.56 -58.13 -7.81
C VAL A 371 1.75 -59.50 -7.13
N GLN A 372 1.66 -60.59 -7.90
CA GLN A 372 1.77 -61.95 -7.35
C GLN A 372 3.21 -62.45 -7.26
N CYS A 373 4.14 -61.89 -8.04
CA CYS A 373 5.55 -62.26 -7.97
C CYS A 373 6.49 -61.08 -8.22
N LEU A 374 7.75 -61.24 -7.81
CA LEU A 374 8.78 -60.21 -7.98
C LEU A 374 9.03 -59.86 -9.46
N ALA A 375 8.87 -60.82 -10.38
CA ALA A 375 9.05 -60.60 -11.81
C ALA A 375 7.94 -59.75 -12.45
N ASP A 376 6.79 -59.63 -11.78
CA ASP A 376 5.65 -58.84 -12.26
C ASP A 376 5.69 -57.37 -11.79
N VAL A 377 6.69 -57.00 -10.97
CA VAL A 377 6.86 -55.60 -10.53
C VAL A 377 7.12 -54.73 -11.77
N PRO A 378 6.24 -53.74 -12.05
CA PRO A 378 6.41 -52.90 -13.24
C PRO A 378 7.66 -52.03 -13.11
N ALA A 379 8.24 -51.68 -14.25
CA ALA A 379 9.29 -50.66 -14.30
C ALA A 379 8.77 -49.33 -13.71
N PRO A 380 9.64 -48.45 -13.18
CA PRO A 380 9.24 -47.14 -12.71
C PRO A 380 8.55 -46.33 -13.81
N ASP A 381 7.37 -45.80 -13.49
CA ASP A 381 6.60 -44.90 -14.34
C ASP A 381 6.42 -43.60 -13.56
N VAL A 382 6.92 -42.47 -14.09
CA VAL A 382 6.82 -41.17 -13.42
C VAL A 382 5.44 -40.54 -13.54
N THR A 383 4.62 -41.01 -14.50
CA THR A 383 3.29 -40.44 -14.77
C THR A 383 2.24 -40.83 -13.74
N VAL A 384 2.61 -41.67 -12.76
CA VAL A 384 1.76 -42.05 -11.62
C VAL A 384 1.74 -41.01 -10.51
N VAL A 385 2.68 -40.05 -10.54
CA VAL A 385 2.56 -38.78 -9.81
C VAL A 385 1.96 -37.82 -10.84
N ASP A 386 0.73 -37.37 -10.60
CA ASP A 386 -0.07 -36.60 -11.56
C ASP A 386 -0.71 -35.33 -10.98
N ASP A 387 -0.41 -35.03 -9.72
CA ASP A 387 -0.89 -33.86 -8.98
C ASP A 387 0.24 -32.93 -8.53
N GLU A 388 1.42 -33.03 -9.16
CA GLU A 388 2.53 -32.14 -8.87
C GLU A 388 2.22 -30.69 -9.23
N ALA A 389 2.44 -29.79 -8.28
CA ALA A 389 2.17 -28.37 -8.44
C ALA A 389 3.12 -27.52 -7.62
N ASP A 390 3.40 -26.31 -8.11
CA ASP A 390 4.24 -25.32 -7.46
C ASP A 390 3.74 -23.89 -7.75
N ASN A 391 4.16 -22.90 -6.97
CA ASN A 391 3.78 -21.49 -7.13
C ASN A 391 4.54 -20.79 -8.27
N CYS A 392 5.73 -21.27 -8.65
CA CYS A 392 6.60 -20.65 -9.65
C CYS A 392 6.70 -21.44 -10.96
N GLY A 393 6.02 -22.57 -11.07
CA GLY A 393 5.97 -23.34 -12.30
C GLY A 393 5.29 -24.68 -12.15
N THR A 394 5.47 -25.53 -13.16
CA THR A 394 5.08 -26.94 -13.10
C THR A 394 6.32 -27.76 -12.76
N PRO A 395 6.31 -28.50 -11.63
CA PRO A 395 7.43 -29.36 -11.27
C PRO A 395 7.69 -30.47 -12.29
N THR A 396 8.88 -31.06 -12.22
CA THR A 396 9.29 -32.22 -12.99
C THR A 396 9.43 -33.42 -12.06
N VAL A 397 8.82 -34.55 -12.46
CA VAL A 397 8.88 -35.81 -11.70
C VAL A 397 9.96 -36.72 -12.29
N THR A 398 10.83 -37.25 -11.43
CA THR A 398 11.88 -38.21 -11.80
C THR A 398 11.88 -39.42 -10.87
N PHE A 399 12.22 -40.60 -11.41
CA PHE A 399 12.44 -41.79 -10.59
C PHE A 399 13.78 -41.69 -9.86
N VAL A 400 13.79 -42.00 -8.56
CA VAL A 400 14.99 -41.96 -7.72
C VAL A 400 15.51 -43.38 -7.48
N SER A 401 14.69 -44.22 -6.86
CA SER A 401 15.11 -45.55 -6.42
C SER A 401 13.93 -46.44 -6.05
N ASP A 402 14.20 -47.75 -6.07
CA ASP A 402 13.40 -48.76 -5.37
C ASP A 402 14.19 -49.24 -4.14
N SER A 403 13.48 -49.55 -3.06
CA SER A 403 14.07 -50.28 -1.94
C SER A 403 14.53 -51.67 -2.39
N ALA A 404 15.41 -52.31 -1.60
CA ALA A 404 15.86 -53.67 -1.89
C ALA A 404 14.66 -54.62 -2.06
N SER A 405 14.71 -55.44 -3.12
CA SER A 405 13.68 -56.44 -3.39
C SER A 405 13.60 -57.48 -2.26
N PRO A 406 12.40 -57.99 -1.93
CA PRO A 406 12.28 -59.10 -1.00
C PRO A 406 12.94 -60.36 -1.57
N LEU A 407 13.42 -61.24 -0.67
CA LEU A 407 14.12 -62.48 -1.03
C LEU A 407 13.17 -63.59 -1.52
N VAL A 408 11.86 -63.40 -1.34
CA VAL A 408 10.77 -64.33 -1.70
C VAL A 408 9.62 -63.53 -2.33
N ASN A 409 8.65 -64.20 -2.97
CA ASN A 409 7.42 -63.58 -3.52
C ASN A 409 6.42 -63.20 -2.39
N ASP A 410 6.93 -62.57 -1.34
CA ASP A 410 6.19 -62.07 -0.19
C ASP A 410 6.98 -60.89 0.39
N GLY A 411 6.41 -59.68 0.32
CA GLY A 411 7.02 -58.46 0.85
C GLY A 411 6.61 -57.17 0.15
N THR A 412 7.31 -56.08 0.46
CA THR A 412 7.02 -54.75 -0.09
C THR A 412 8.25 -54.10 -0.69
N ILE A 413 8.07 -53.43 -1.83
CA ILE A 413 9.05 -52.49 -2.40
C ILE A 413 8.51 -51.07 -2.22
N THR A 414 9.34 -50.17 -1.68
CA THR A 414 9.07 -48.74 -1.65
C THR A 414 9.78 -48.09 -2.83
N ARG A 415 8.98 -47.59 -3.78
CA ARG A 415 9.46 -46.84 -4.94
C ARG A 415 9.43 -45.34 -4.62
N THR A 416 10.53 -44.63 -4.86
CA THR A 416 10.66 -43.20 -4.56
C THR A 416 10.77 -42.39 -5.84
N TYR A 417 9.97 -41.33 -5.94
CA TYR A 417 10.02 -40.32 -6.98
C TYR A 417 10.42 -38.97 -6.38
N ASN A 418 11.20 -38.19 -7.13
CA ASN A 418 11.55 -36.82 -6.79
C ASN A 418 10.72 -35.86 -7.64
N VAL A 419 10.11 -34.88 -6.97
CA VAL A 419 9.35 -33.80 -7.59
C VAL A 419 10.18 -32.53 -7.42
N ASN A 420 10.72 -32.01 -8.52
CA ASN A 420 11.65 -30.87 -8.54
C ASN A 420 11.01 -29.69 -9.27
N ASP A 421 10.95 -28.53 -8.64
CA ASP A 421 10.34 -27.31 -9.20
C ASP A 421 11.16 -26.68 -10.33
N GLY A 422 12.45 -27.00 -10.46
CA GLY A 422 13.38 -26.37 -11.41
C GLY A 422 14.04 -25.09 -10.90
N ASN A 423 13.69 -24.64 -9.69
CA ASN A 423 14.17 -23.44 -9.02
C ASN A 423 14.98 -23.74 -7.74
N GLY A 424 15.19 -25.01 -7.44
CA GLY A 424 16.08 -25.47 -6.37
C GLY A 424 15.34 -26.09 -5.19
N ASN A 425 14.00 -26.14 -5.22
CA ASN A 425 13.18 -26.80 -4.21
C ASN A 425 12.68 -28.16 -4.73
N SER A 426 12.59 -29.15 -3.84
CA SER A 426 12.12 -30.48 -4.23
C SER A 426 11.57 -31.26 -3.05
N ILE A 427 10.66 -32.19 -3.35
CA ILE A 427 10.15 -33.17 -2.40
C ILE A 427 10.32 -34.58 -2.95
N ASN A 428 10.23 -35.57 -2.07
CA ASN A 428 10.13 -36.97 -2.48
C ASN A 428 8.76 -37.51 -2.12
N VAL A 429 8.15 -38.24 -3.07
CA VAL A 429 6.92 -39.01 -2.86
C VAL A 429 7.21 -40.49 -3.04
N THR A 430 6.45 -41.34 -2.38
CA THR A 430 6.68 -42.79 -2.38
C THR A 430 5.46 -43.59 -2.77
N GLN A 431 5.67 -44.65 -3.55
CA GLN A 431 4.68 -45.64 -3.92
C GLN A 431 5.01 -46.98 -3.25
N THR A 432 4.02 -47.62 -2.63
CA THR A 432 4.15 -48.96 -2.08
C THR A 432 3.74 -50.01 -3.12
N ILE A 433 4.62 -50.99 -3.36
CA ILE A 433 4.38 -52.14 -4.22
C ILE A 433 4.39 -53.39 -3.34
N THR A 434 3.24 -54.03 -3.17
CA THR A 434 3.10 -55.26 -2.40
C THR A 434 3.23 -56.47 -3.32
N ILE A 435 4.10 -57.41 -2.96
CA ILE A 435 4.25 -58.71 -3.61
C ILE A 435 3.64 -59.74 -2.67
N ASP A 436 2.59 -60.42 -3.12
CA ASP A 436 1.84 -61.41 -2.32
C ASP A 436 1.35 -62.53 -3.23
N ASP A 437 1.93 -63.73 -3.09
CA ASP A 437 1.51 -64.92 -3.83
C ASP A 437 0.27 -65.55 -3.19
N THR A 438 -0.85 -65.42 -3.89
CA THR A 438 -2.15 -65.97 -3.46
C THR A 438 -2.56 -67.20 -4.26
N THR A 439 -1.70 -67.71 -5.15
CA THR A 439 -2.02 -68.82 -6.06
C THR A 439 -1.56 -70.15 -5.47
N ASN A 440 -2.49 -71.09 -5.30
CA ASN A 440 -2.17 -72.44 -4.82
C ASN A 440 -1.36 -73.24 -5.85
N PRO A 441 -0.46 -74.14 -5.40
CA PRO A 441 0.45 -74.91 -6.26
C PRO A 441 -0.23 -75.95 -7.16
#